data_AF-A0A0M0GAW0-F1
#
_entry.id   AF-A0A0M0GAW0-F1
#
_cell.length_a   1.000
_cell.length_b   1.000
_cell.length_c   1.000
_cell.angle_alpha   90.00
_cell.angle_beta   90.00
_cell.angle_gamma   90.00
#
_symmetry.space_group_name_H-M   'P 1'
#
loop_
_entity.id
_entity.type
_entity.pdbx_description
1 polymer ?
#
loop_
_entity_poly.entity_id
_entity_poly.type
_entity_poly.pdbx_seq_one_letter_code
_entity_poly.pdbx_strand_id
1 'polypeptide(L)'
;MDYEFIYSFKKPQLTGNWFLDLNPLTKLNIVIVIAIISILSLSWQVSASIIAFYFLLAALAGCLKRFSKMYIKLGLLIGSLLFIMRAMFIPGDHPLFTFWLFTITQEGIDKGIWFSTLVVSICGAIVLFSTITRAKDFMYALENLGAPHSTSYIILASFQSIIDLGDRAKLIMDSQKARGIETEGNLLQRIKAFIPVMGPLVLGAITSTEEKAIAMEARAFSAPEKNTHLSELRKVPLWEKLFVLLVNISLILFIIWRFI
;
A
#
# COMPACT_ATOMS: atom_id res chain seq x y z
N MET A 1 -40.29 1.38 -7.77
CA MET A 1 -38.88 1.14 -7.46
C MET A 1 -38.07 1.84 -8.54
N ASP A 2 -37.20 2.76 -8.17
CA ASP A 2 -36.54 3.63 -9.14
C ASP A 2 -35.42 2.85 -9.85
N TYR A 3 -35.72 2.32 -11.04
CA TYR A 3 -34.81 1.42 -11.75
C TYR A 3 -33.48 2.11 -12.08
N GLU A 4 -33.48 3.41 -12.32
CA GLU A 4 -32.25 4.19 -12.56
C GLU A 4 -31.29 4.13 -11.37
N PHE A 5 -31.80 4.17 -10.13
CA PHE A 5 -30.98 4.06 -8.93
C PHE A 5 -30.27 2.70 -8.86
N ILE A 6 -30.96 1.61 -9.17
CA ILE A 6 -30.37 0.26 -9.16
C ILE A 6 -29.33 0.11 -10.27
N TYR A 7 -29.63 0.59 -11.48
CA TYR A 7 -28.69 0.54 -12.61
C TYR A 7 -27.47 1.45 -12.41
N SER A 8 -27.56 2.48 -11.57
CA SER A 8 -26.41 3.33 -11.23
C SER A 8 -25.27 2.53 -10.56
N PHE A 9 -25.58 1.51 -9.77
CA PHE A 9 -24.58 0.67 -9.11
C PHE A 9 -23.87 -0.31 -10.07
N LYS A 10 -24.51 -0.64 -11.20
CA LYS A 10 -23.92 -1.50 -12.24
C LYS A 10 -22.87 -0.80 -13.09
N LYS A 11 -22.85 0.54 -13.11
CA LYS A 11 -21.86 1.30 -13.88
C LYS A 11 -20.49 1.22 -13.20
N PRO A 12 -19.39 1.00 -13.96
CA PRO A 12 -18.05 1.01 -13.39
C PRO A 12 -17.77 2.38 -12.76
N GLN A 13 -17.26 2.38 -11.52
CA GLN A 13 -16.94 3.61 -10.79
C GLN A 13 -15.66 4.24 -11.34
N LEU A 14 -15.79 4.95 -12.45
CA LEU A 14 -14.71 5.69 -13.11
C LEU A 14 -14.47 7.02 -12.39
N THR A 15 -13.21 7.39 -12.31
CA THR A 15 -12.73 8.63 -11.68
C THR A 15 -12.54 9.76 -12.70
N GLY A 16 -12.72 9.49 -13.99
CA GLY A 16 -12.57 10.46 -15.08
C GLY A 16 -11.11 10.67 -15.49
N ASN A 17 -10.17 9.93 -14.89
CA ASN A 17 -8.76 9.96 -15.24
C ASN A 17 -8.36 8.61 -15.84
N TRP A 18 -7.86 8.63 -17.07
CA TRP A 18 -7.49 7.42 -17.82
C TRP A 18 -6.52 6.51 -17.07
N PHE A 19 -5.57 7.07 -16.32
CA PHE A 19 -4.59 6.30 -15.56
C PHE A 19 -5.19 5.68 -14.28
N LEU A 20 -6.08 6.41 -13.60
CA LEU A 20 -6.79 5.90 -12.43
C LEU A 20 -7.86 4.86 -12.81
N ASP A 21 -8.36 4.89 -14.04
CA ASP A 21 -9.38 3.98 -14.52
C ASP A 21 -8.80 2.69 -15.16
N LEU A 22 -7.48 2.55 -15.19
CA LEU A 22 -6.79 1.30 -15.56
C LEU A 22 -7.16 0.14 -14.63
N ASN A 23 -7.09 -1.08 -15.15
CA ASN A 23 -7.31 -2.26 -14.34
C ASN A 23 -6.27 -2.31 -13.18
N PRO A 24 -6.70 -2.62 -11.94
CA PRO A 24 -5.80 -2.78 -10.80
C PRO A 24 -4.63 -3.74 -11.06
N LEU A 25 -4.84 -4.84 -11.80
CA LEU A 25 -3.78 -5.79 -12.15
C LEU A 25 -2.76 -5.18 -13.12
N THR A 26 -3.22 -4.36 -14.07
CA THR A 26 -2.33 -3.62 -14.99
C THR A 26 -1.44 -2.65 -14.22
N LYS A 27 -2.03 -1.87 -13.31
CA LYS A 27 -1.27 -0.96 -12.43
C LYS A 27 -0.26 -1.71 -11.59
N LEU A 28 -0.64 -2.86 -11.03
CA LEU A 28 0.24 -3.71 -10.25
C LEU A 28 1.42 -4.20 -11.10
N ASN A 29 1.17 -4.71 -12.31
CA ASN A 29 2.22 -5.18 -13.22
C ASN A 29 3.22 -4.06 -13.55
N ILE A 30 2.75 -2.86 -13.88
CA ILE A 30 3.62 -1.70 -14.17
C ILE A 30 4.53 -1.39 -12.99
N VAL A 31 3.95 -1.30 -11.78
CA VAL A 31 4.69 -0.98 -10.56
C VAL A 31 5.72 -2.06 -10.21
N ILE A 32 5.37 -3.34 -10.37
CA ILE A 32 6.29 -4.46 -10.15
C ILE A 32 7.44 -4.43 -11.16
N VAL A 33 7.14 -4.22 -12.45
CA VAL A 33 8.15 -4.18 -13.50
C VAL A 33 9.16 -3.06 -13.25
N ILE A 34 8.68 -1.85 -12.92
CA ILE A 34 9.56 -0.72 -12.62
C ILE A 34 10.39 -0.99 -11.36
N ALA A 35 9.82 -1.63 -10.33
CA ALA A 35 10.56 -2.02 -9.13
C ALA A 35 11.66 -3.05 -9.43
N ILE A 36 11.38 -4.06 -10.28
CA ILE A 36 12.37 -5.05 -10.71
C ILE A 36 13.51 -4.39 -11.51
N ILE A 37 13.19 -3.45 -12.40
CA ILE A 37 14.21 -2.67 -13.13
C ILE A 37 15.12 -1.90 -12.16
N SER A 38 14.54 -1.29 -11.12
CA SER A 38 15.30 -0.58 -10.08
C SER A 38 16.27 -1.53 -9.34
N ILE A 39 15.87 -2.77 -9.10
CA ILE A 39 16.69 -3.79 -8.43
C ILE A 39 17.82 -4.26 -9.34
N LEU A 40 17.54 -4.58 -10.62
CA LEU A 40 18.54 -5.11 -11.56
C LEU A 40 19.58 -4.09 -12.00
N SER A 41 19.21 -2.81 -12.04
CA SER A 41 20.09 -1.76 -12.56
C SER A 41 21.39 -1.61 -11.76
N LEU A 42 21.40 -1.92 -10.46
CA LEU A 42 22.56 -1.77 -9.57
C LEU A 42 23.20 -0.36 -9.61
N SER A 43 22.47 0.65 -10.10
CA SER A 43 22.90 2.04 -10.22
C SER A 43 21.95 2.96 -9.47
N TRP A 44 22.50 3.97 -8.80
CA TRP A 44 21.71 4.91 -8.02
C TRP A 44 20.99 5.92 -8.94
N GLN A 45 21.57 6.24 -10.09
CA GLN A 45 21.01 7.15 -11.08
C GLN A 45 19.69 6.62 -11.65
N VAL A 46 19.63 5.34 -12.03
CA VAL A 46 18.38 4.74 -12.54
C VAL A 46 17.31 4.69 -11.46
N SER A 47 17.66 4.35 -10.23
CA SER A 47 16.72 4.36 -9.10
C SER A 47 16.18 5.78 -8.85
N ALA A 48 17.02 6.81 -8.97
CA ALA A 48 16.59 8.21 -8.88
C ALA A 48 15.68 8.65 -10.06
N SER A 49 15.98 8.21 -11.28
CA SER A 49 15.13 8.46 -12.45
C SER A 49 13.74 7.81 -12.31
N ILE A 50 13.70 6.59 -11.77
CA ILE A 50 12.45 5.88 -11.46
C ILE A 50 11.62 6.63 -10.42
N ILE A 51 12.28 7.16 -9.38
CA ILE A 51 11.61 8.01 -8.38
C ILE A 51 10.98 9.23 -9.04
N ALA A 52 11.72 9.94 -9.90
CA ALA A 52 11.19 11.08 -10.65
C ALA A 52 9.99 10.68 -11.52
N PHE A 53 10.06 9.49 -12.15
CA PHE A 53 8.96 8.95 -12.93
C PHE A 53 7.70 8.66 -12.08
N TYR A 54 7.84 8.18 -10.85
CA TYR A 54 6.69 8.02 -9.94
C TYR A 54 6.01 9.35 -9.61
N PHE A 55 6.77 10.43 -9.42
CA PHE A 55 6.19 11.77 -9.22
C PHE A 55 5.44 12.25 -10.46
N LEU A 56 5.96 11.97 -11.66
CA LEU A 56 5.28 12.29 -12.91
C LEU A 56 3.96 11.50 -13.05
N LEU A 57 3.97 10.20 -12.78
CA LEU A 57 2.76 9.37 -12.78
C LEU A 57 1.73 9.86 -11.74
N ALA A 58 2.19 10.22 -10.53
CA ALA A 58 1.31 10.76 -9.49
C ALA A 58 0.71 12.12 -9.88
N ALA A 59 1.43 12.94 -10.63
CA ALA A 59 0.93 14.20 -11.19
C ALA A 59 -0.13 13.96 -12.26
N LEU A 60 0.12 13.04 -13.21
CA LEU A 60 -0.86 12.64 -14.22
C LEU A 60 -2.12 12.03 -13.60
N ALA A 61 -1.99 11.30 -12.49
CA ALA A 61 -3.09 10.73 -11.73
C ALA A 61 -3.88 11.78 -10.90
N GLY A 62 -3.42 13.03 -10.82
CA GLY A 62 -4.06 14.08 -10.00
C GLY A 62 -3.89 13.88 -8.48
N CYS A 63 -3.04 12.95 -8.03
CA CYS A 63 -2.86 12.60 -6.63
C CYS A 63 -1.50 13.04 -6.04
N LEU A 64 -0.80 13.95 -6.72
CA LEU A 64 0.56 14.39 -6.38
C LEU A 64 0.74 14.81 -4.92
N LYS A 65 -0.18 15.62 -4.36
CA LYS A 65 -0.10 16.10 -2.97
C LYS A 65 -0.14 14.95 -1.96
N ARG A 66 -1.05 13.99 -2.17
CA ARG A 66 -1.22 12.83 -1.28
C ARG A 66 -0.01 11.90 -1.38
N PHE A 67 0.42 11.60 -2.60
CA PHE A 67 1.61 10.78 -2.88
C PHE A 67 2.86 11.40 -2.26
N SER A 68 3.15 12.67 -2.57
CA SER A 68 4.35 13.37 -2.09
C SER A 68 4.43 13.43 -0.57
N LYS A 69 3.31 13.73 0.12
CA LYS A 69 3.28 13.76 1.59
C LYS A 69 3.64 12.40 2.21
N MET A 70 3.07 11.31 1.69
CA MET A 70 3.35 9.95 2.18
C MET A 70 4.77 9.50 1.81
N TYR A 71 5.17 9.76 0.57
CA TYR A 71 6.47 9.40 0.03
C TYR A 71 7.62 10.12 0.74
N ILE A 72 7.56 11.44 0.93
CA ILE A 72 8.62 12.20 1.61
C ILE A 72 8.74 11.73 3.06
N LYS A 73 7.61 11.51 3.77
CA LYS A 73 7.65 11.03 5.16
C LYS A 73 8.34 9.66 5.27
N LEU A 74 7.96 8.70 4.43
CA LEU A 74 8.53 7.35 4.44
C LEU A 74 9.96 7.33 3.90
N GLY A 75 10.21 8.00 2.78
CA GLY A 75 11.50 8.07 2.11
C GLY A 75 12.55 8.79 2.94
N LEU A 76 12.18 9.87 3.64
CA LEU A 76 13.09 10.55 4.57
C LEU A 76 13.38 9.66 5.77
N LEU A 77 12.38 9.04 6.40
CA LEU A 77 12.58 8.19 7.57
C LEU A 77 13.45 6.97 7.25
N ILE A 78 13.06 6.19 6.24
CA ILE A 78 13.74 4.93 5.89
C ILE A 78 15.04 5.20 5.13
N GLY A 79 15.02 6.12 4.16
CA GLY A 79 16.17 6.44 3.32
C GLY A 79 17.32 7.05 4.12
N SER A 80 17.05 8.03 4.99
CA SER A 80 18.10 8.64 5.82
C SER A 80 18.68 7.64 6.82
N LEU A 81 17.83 6.83 7.47
CA LEU A 81 18.27 5.82 8.41
C LEU A 81 19.19 4.79 7.74
N LEU A 82 18.79 4.27 6.58
CA LEU A 82 19.59 3.29 5.84
C LEU A 82 20.87 3.90 5.27
N PHE A 83 20.82 5.14 4.80
CA PHE A 83 22.01 5.85 4.34
C PHE A 83 23.04 6.01 5.47
N ILE A 84 22.61 6.53 6.62
CA ILE A 84 23.48 6.72 7.80
C ILE A 84 24.06 5.39 8.27
N MET A 85 23.21 4.36 8.41
CA MET A 85 23.65 3.00 8.78
C MET A 85 24.71 2.47 7.83
N ARG A 86 24.53 2.62 6.52
CA ARG A 86 25.49 2.10 5.53
C ARG A 86 26.77 2.92 5.48
N ALA A 87 26.67 4.25 5.56
CA ALA A 87 27.82 5.15 5.52
C ALA A 87 28.73 5.00 6.75
N MET A 88 28.18 4.68 7.93
CA MET A 88 28.95 4.57 9.18
C MET A 88 29.53 3.18 9.46
N PHE A 89 28.92 2.12 8.91
CA PHE A 89 29.26 0.72 9.26
C PHE A 89 29.90 -0.09 8.13
N ILE A 90 30.00 0.45 6.90
CA ILE A 90 30.71 -0.24 5.81
C ILE A 90 32.21 0.13 5.86
N PRO A 91 33.10 -0.84 6.14
CA PRO A 91 34.53 -0.64 5.99
C PRO A 91 34.88 -0.53 4.51
N GLY A 92 35.90 0.28 4.21
CA GLY A 92 36.38 0.62 2.88
C GLY A 92 37.83 1.07 2.94
N ASP A 93 38.49 1.10 1.79
CA ASP A 93 39.93 1.31 1.70
C ASP A 93 40.30 2.81 1.82
N HIS A 94 39.33 3.71 1.60
CA HIS A 94 39.49 5.15 1.68
C HIS A 94 38.67 5.77 2.84
N PRO A 95 39.20 5.77 4.08
CA PRO A 95 38.56 6.44 5.21
C PRO A 95 38.65 7.96 5.07
N LEU A 96 37.50 8.63 5.03
CA LEU A 96 37.41 10.10 4.98
C LEU A 96 37.37 10.70 6.40
N PHE A 97 36.66 10.03 7.31
CA PHE A 97 36.52 10.49 8.69
C PHE A 97 36.44 9.30 9.64
N THR A 98 37.39 9.21 10.57
CA THR A 98 37.44 8.19 11.63
C THR A 98 37.13 8.84 12.96
N PHE A 99 36.04 8.42 13.62
CA PHE A 99 35.72 8.82 14.98
C PHE A 99 35.38 7.59 15.82
N TRP A 100 36.31 7.19 16.69
CA TRP A 100 36.22 6.08 17.64
C TRP A 100 35.86 4.72 17.01
N LEU A 101 34.56 4.41 16.86
CA LEU A 101 34.04 3.15 16.29
C LEU A 101 33.47 3.35 14.87
N PHE A 102 33.29 4.61 14.46
CA PHE A 102 32.67 4.97 13.19
C PHE A 102 33.75 5.40 12.22
N THR A 103 33.83 4.70 11.10
CA THR A 103 34.71 5.08 10.00
C THR A 103 33.84 5.34 8.80
N ILE A 104 33.69 6.62 8.44
CA ILE A 104 33.01 7.02 7.23
C ILE A 104 34.00 6.87 6.09
N THR A 105 33.72 5.91 5.21
CA THR A 105 34.52 5.59 4.03
C THR A 105 33.84 6.10 2.78
N GLN A 106 34.62 6.40 1.74
CA GLN A 106 34.06 6.81 0.45
C GLN A 106 33.18 5.70 -0.14
N GLU A 107 33.60 4.45 -0.01
CA GLU A 107 32.86 3.27 -0.43
C GLU A 107 31.56 3.09 0.36
N GLY A 108 31.58 3.37 1.67
CA GLY A 108 30.40 3.35 2.52
C GLY A 108 29.35 4.38 2.11
N ILE A 109 29.79 5.57 1.70
CA ILE A 109 28.90 6.61 1.14
C ILE A 109 28.30 6.13 -0.19
N ASP A 110 29.12 5.66 -1.14
CA ASP A 110 28.64 5.25 -2.46
C ASP A 110 27.65 4.07 -2.38
N LYS A 111 27.98 3.06 -1.57
CA LYS A 111 27.08 1.94 -1.28
C LYS A 111 25.83 2.38 -0.52
N GLY A 112 25.98 3.34 0.39
CA GLY A 112 24.87 3.93 1.14
C GLY A 112 23.89 4.67 0.23
N ILE A 113 24.37 5.49 -0.70
CA ILE A 113 23.55 6.22 -1.68
C ILE A 113 22.79 5.22 -2.56
N TRP A 114 23.51 4.25 -3.10
CA TRP A 114 22.90 3.22 -3.96
C TRP A 114 21.80 2.44 -3.22
N PHE A 115 22.11 1.91 -2.04
CA PHE A 115 21.18 1.06 -1.29
C PHE A 115 19.98 1.86 -0.76
N SER A 116 20.20 3.06 -0.22
CA SER A 116 19.11 3.91 0.27
C SER A 116 18.17 4.32 -0.87
N THR A 117 18.71 4.73 -2.01
CA THR A 117 17.90 5.10 -3.19
C THR A 117 17.12 3.91 -3.75
N LEU A 118 17.72 2.72 -3.77
CA LEU A 118 17.04 1.48 -4.19
C LEU A 118 15.84 1.17 -3.28
N VAL A 119 16.04 1.18 -1.95
CA VAL A 119 14.94 0.88 -1.01
C VAL A 119 13.84 1.93 -1.09
N VAL A 120 14.23 3.22 -1.17
CA VAL A 120 13.27 4.33 -1.31
C VAL A 120 12.48 4.25 -2.63
N SER A 121 13.11 3.79 -3.72
CA SER A 121 12.44 3.51 -5.00
C SER A 121 11.38 2.41 -4.86
N ILE A 122 11.70 1.30 -4.18
CA ILE A 122 10.74 0.20 -3.93
C ILE A 122 9.58 0.70 -3.06
N CYS A 123 9.87 1.48 -2.01
CA CYS A 123 8.82 2.11 -1.21
C CYS A 123 7.93 3.03 -2.06
N GLY A 124 8.52 3.79 -2.99
CA GLY A 124 7.79 4.64 -3.94
C GLY A 124 6.80 3.86 -4.80
N ALA A 125 7.19 2.67 -5.27
CA ALA A 125 6.34 1.77 -6.03
C ALA A 125 5.08 1.37 -5.23
N ILE A 126 5.27 0.94 -3.97
CA ILE A 126 4.19 0.52 -3.06
C ILE A 126 3.27 1.71 -2.72
N VAL A 127 3.87 2.87 -2.41
CA VAL A 127 3.15 4.10 -2.07
C VAL A 127 2.32 4.58 -3.25
N LEU A 128 2.86 4.53 -4.46
CA LEU A 128 2.15 4.89 -5.68
C LEU A 128 0.95 3.96 -5.88
N PHE A 129 1.17 2.65 -5.86
CA PHE A 129 0.11 1.64 -6.04
C PHE A 129 -1.03 1.81 -5.03
N SER A 130 -0.70 1.96 -3.76
CA SER A 130 -1.67 2.18 -2.68
C SER A 130 -2.46 3.49 -2.84
N THR A 131 -1.84 4.52 -3.43
CA THR A 131 -2.49 5.83 -3.64
C THR A 131 -3.47 5.80 -4.82
N ILE A 132 -3.13 5.10 -5.91
CA ILE A 132 -3.90 5.10 -7.17
C ILE A 132 -4.90 3.94 -7.30
N THR A 133 -4.84 2.94 -6.41
CA THR A 133 -5.65 1.72 -6.49
C THR A 133 -6.47 1.53 -5.21
N ARG A 134 -7.78 1.39 -5.36
CA ARG A 134 -8.68 1.08 -4.23
C ARG A 134 -8.61 -0.42 -3.92
N ALA A 135 -8.51 -0.78 -2.63
CA ALA A 135 -8.43 -2.18 -2.20
C ALA A 135 -9.59 -3.04 -2.73
N LYS A 136 -10.82 -2.49 -2.75
CA LYS A 136 -12.00 -3.16 -3.31
C LYS A 136 -11.84 -3.53 -4.79
N ASP A 137 -11.28 -2.64 -5.60
CA ASP A 137 -11.11 -2.86 -7.04
C ASP A 137 -10.02 -3.91 -7.26
N PHE A 138 -8.97 -3.89 -6.45
CA PHE A 138 -7.89 -4.87 -6.49
C PHE A 138 -8.36 -6.28 -6.10
N MET A 139 -9.11 -6.41 -5.00
CA MET A 139 -9.69 -7.70 -4.57
C MET A 139 -10.66 -8.27 -5.61
N TYR A 140 -11.50 -7.41 -6.18
CA TYR A 140 -12.38 -7.82 -7.28
C TYR A 140 -11.59 -8.29 -8.51
N ALA A 141 -10.47 -7.64 -8.84
CA ALA A 141 -9.63 -8.06 -9.95
C ALA A 141 -8.95 -9.43 -9.68
N LEU A 142 -8.60 -9.73 -8.41
CA LEU A 142 -8.10 -11.04 -8.01
C LEU A 142 -9.19 -12.12 -8.04
N GLU A 143 -10.42 -11.79 -7.66
CA GLU A 143 -11.56 -12.72 -7.74
C GLU A 143 -11.83 -13.14 -9.19
N ASN A 144 -11.76 -12.19 -10.14
CA ASN A 144 -11.83 -12.49 -11.57
C ASN A 144 -10.67 -13.37 -12.09
N LEU A 145 -9.53 -13.39 -11.39
CA LEU A 145 -8.40 -14.26 -11.73
C LEU A 145 -8.59 -15.68 -11.15
N GLY A 146 -9.60 -15.89 -10.29
CA GLY A 146 -9.91 -17.18 -9.68
C GLY A 146 -9.70 -17.25 -8.17
N ALA A 147 -9.43 -16.12 -7.50
CA ALA A 147 -9.39 -16.10 -6.04
C ALA A 147 -10.80 -16.33 -5.46
N PRO A 148 -10.96 -17.07 -4.34
CA PRO A 148 -12.26 -17.26 -3.70
C PRO A 148 -12.88 -15.93 -3.23
N HIS A 149 -14.19 -15.77 -3.43
CA HIS A 149 -14.96 -14.60 -2.97
C HIS A 149 -14.82 -14.38 -1.46
N SER A 150 -14.73 -15.48 -0.70
CA SER A 150 -14.52 -15.48 0.75
C SER A 150 -13.20 -14.81 1.14
N THR A 151 -12.12 -15.05 0.38
CA THR A 151 -10.81 -14.41 0.61
C THR A 151 -10.89 -12.91 0.35
N SER A 152 -11.49 -12.51 -0.78
CA SER A 152 -11.73 -11.09 -1.11
C SER A 152 -12.55 -10.40 -0.02
N TYR A 153 -13.61 -11.05 0.46
CA TYR A 153 -14.44 -10.55 1.55
C TYR A 153 -13.65 -10.38 2.85
N ILE A 154 -12.91 -11.40 3.29
CA ILE A 154 -12.15 -11.37 4.54
C ILE A 154 -11.12 -10.23 4.53
N ILE A 155 -10.42 -10.03 3.42
CA ILE A 155 -9.44 -8.94 3.29
C ILE A 155 -10.12 -7.57 3.39
N LEU A 156 -11.22 -7.35 2.65
CA LEU A 156 -11.94 -6.08 2.68
C LEU A 156 -12.58 -5.83 4.05
N ALA A 157 -13.19 -6.85 4.64
CA ALA A 157 -13.77 -6.80 5.97
C ALA A 157 -12.69 -6.51 7.03
N SER A 158 -11.48 -7.05 6.90
CA SER A 158 -10.36 -6.76 7.80
C SER A 158 -9.93 -5.30 7.72
N PHE A 159 -9.78 -4.74 6.52
CA PHE A 159 -9.46 -3.31 6.34
C PHE A 159 -10.55 -2.41 6.94
N GLN A 160 -11.83 -2.74 6.72
CA GLN A 160 -12.94 -2.01 7.32
C GLN A 160 -12.93 -2.13 8.85
N SER A 161 -12.69 -3.34 9.40
CA SER A 161 -12.62 -3.59 10.83
C SER A 161 -11.54 -2.77 11.52
N ILE A 162 -10.39 -2.52 10.87
CA ILE A 162 -9.35 -1.63 11.42
C ILE A 162 -9.89 -0.21 11.62
N ILE A 163 -10.65 0.31 10.65
CA ILE A 163 -11.25 1.65 10.72
C ILE A 163 -12.34 1.66 11.81
N ASP A 164 -13.26 0.69 11.77
CA ASP A 164 -14.37 0.57 12.72
C ASP A 164 -13.86 0.45 14.17
N LEU A 165 -12.84 -0.37 14.40
CA LEU A 165 -12.20 -0.53 15.71
C LEU A 165 -11.51 0.74 16.17
N GLY A 166 -10.87 1.48 15.26
CA GLY A 166 -10.23 2.76 15.57
C GLY A 166 -11.24 3.79 16.07
N ASP A 167 -12.40 3.89 15.41
CA ASP A 167 -13.44 4.84 15.81
C ASP A 167 -14.18 4.39 17.09
N ARG A 168 -14.43 3.09 17.26
CA ARG A 168 -14.94 2.53 18.52
C ARG A 168 -13.96 2.75 19.68
N ALA A 169 -12.67 2.58 19.44
CA ALA A 169 -11.64 2.81 20.46
C ALA A 169 -11.63 4.27 20.92
N LYS A 170 -11.78 5.24 20.02
CA LYS A 170 -11.93 6.66 20.39
C LYS A 170 -13.18 6.91 21.23
N LEU A 171 -14.32 6.36 20.81
CA LEU A 171 -15.58 6.52 21.54
C LEU A 171 -15.51 5.92 22.95
N ILE A 172 -14.94 4.72 23.08
CA ILE A 172 -14.73 4.08 24.39
C ILE A 172 -13.76 4.90 25.23
N MET A 173 -12.67 5.39 24.63
CA MET A 173 -11.71 6.26 25.33
C MET A 173 -12.39 7.50 25.88
N ASP A 174 -13.21 8.20 25.08
CA ASP A 174 -13.94 9.39 25.51
C ASP A 174 -14.96 9.09 26.62
N SER A 175 -15.62 7.93 26.57
CA SER A 175 -16.50 7.47 27.65
C SER A 175 -15.74 7.20 28.96
N GLN A 176 -14.55 6.59 28.88
CA GLN A 176 -13.71 6.36 30.06
C GLN A 176 -13.14 7.68 30.63
N LYS A 177 -12.80 8.65 29.77
CA LYS A 177 -12.43 10.01 30.21
C LYS A 177 -13.56 10.67 31.00
N ALA A 178 -14.80 10.57 30.53
CA ALA A 178 -15.97 11.09 31.25
C ALA A 178 -16.22 10.38 32.59
N ARG A 179 -15.76 9.13 32.74
CA ARG A 179 -15.79 8.37 34.00
C ARG A 179 -14.59 8.67 34.93
N GLY A 180 -13.78 9.68 34.60
CA GLY A 180 -12.68 10.14 35.45
C GLY A 180 -11.36 9.38 35.24
N ILE A 181 -11.22 8.58 34.18
CA ILE A 181 -9.93 7.97 33.85
C ILE A 181 -9.05 9.04 33.20
N GLU A 182 -7.95 9.39 33.88
CA GLU A 182 -6.91 10.24 33.31
C GLU A 182 -6.21 9.53 32.15
N THR A 183 -6.42 10.06 30.95
CA THR A 183 -5.82 9.55 29.70
C THR A 183 -4.62 10.38 29.26
N GLU A 184 -4.38 11.49 29.94
CA GLU A 184 -3.31 12.45 29.70
C GLU A 184 -2.41 12.48 30.93
N GLY A 185 -1.10 12.51 30.74
CA GLY A 185 -0.11 12.38 31.81
C GLY A 185 1.05 11.46 31.45
N ASN A 186 1.70 10.91 32.47
CA ASN A 186 2.88 10.04 32.37
C ASN A 186 2.59 8.73 31.63
N LEU A 187 3.63 8.10 31.07
CA LEU A 187 3.49 6.85 30.31
C LEU A 187 2.72 5.76 31.10
N LEU A 188 2.96 5.65 32.41
CA LEU A 188 2.26 4.71 33.30
C LEU A 188 0.76 5.01 33.42
N GLN A 189 0.37 6.28 33.51
CA GLN A 189 -1.05 6.67 33.55
C GLN A 189 -1.75 6.31 32.24
N ARG A 190 -1.09 6.57 31.11
CA ARG A 190 -1.61 6.21 29.78
C ARG A 190 -1.81 4.69 29.65
N ILE A 191 -0.83 3.89 30.05
CA ILE A 191 -0.93 2.42 30.02
C ILE A 191 -2.08 1.94 30.90
N LYS A 192 -2.23 2.49 32.11
CA LYS A 192 -3.32 2.12 33.02
C LYS A 192 -4.69 2.48 32.43
N ALA A 193 -4.79 3.57 31.67
CA ALA A 193 -6.00 3.97 30.96
C ALA A 193 -6.35 3.07 29.76
N PHE A 194 -5.37 2.36 29.17
CA PHE A 194 -5.64 1.41 28.07
C PHE A 194 -6.37 0.15 28.54
N ILE A 195 -6.05 -0.37 29.72
CA ILE A 195 -6.64 -1.60 30.27
C ILE A 195 -8.19 -1.58 30.26
N PRO A 196 -8.88 -0.56 30.80
CA PRO A 196 -10.35 -0.51 30.81
C PRO A 196 -10.97 -0.27 29.42
N VAL A 197 -10.19 0.17 28.43
CA VAL A 197 -10.65 0.34 27.04
C VAL A 197 -10.58 -0.97 26.27
N MET A 198 -9.56 -1.79 26.54
CA MET A 198 -9.33 -3.05 25.82
C MET A 198 -10.47 -4.06 25.99
N GLY A 199 -10.97 -4.24 27.22
CA GLY A 199 -12.05 -5.20 27.50
C GLY A 199 -13.31 -4.95 26.65
N PRO A 200 -13.93 -3.75 26.74
CA PRO A 200 -15.08 -3.40 25.92
C PRO A 200 -14.81 -3.46 24.40
N LEU A 201 -13.60 -3.06 23.97
CA LEU A 201 -13.25 -3.07 22.56
C LEU A 201 -13.19 -4.50 22.00
N VAL A 202 -12.55 -5.43 22.71
CA VAL A 202 -12.44 -6.84 22.31
C VAL A 202 -13.81 -7.51 22.31
N LEU A 203 -14.60 -7.33 23.37
CA LEU A 203 -15.97 -7.88 23.43
C LEU A 203 -16.83 -7.35 22.28
N GLY A 204 -16.80 -6.04 22.04
CA GLY A 204 -17.53 -5.43 20.93
C GLY A 204 -17.06 -5.89 19.55
N ALA A 205 -15.78 -6.22 19.39
CA ALA A 205 -15.25 -6.78 18.15
C ALA A 205 -15.78 -8.19 17.89
N ILE A 206 -15.76 -9.06 18.91
CA ILE A 206 -16.26 -10.43 18.86
C ILE A 206 -17.76 -10.43 18.51
N THR A 207 -18.57 -9.70 19.28
CA THR A 207 -20.02 -9.61 19.05
C THR A 207 -20.32 -9.09 17.64
N SER A 208 -19.65 -8.03 17.18
CA SER A 208 -19.90 -7.52 15.83
C SER A 208 -19.47 -8.46 14.70
N THR A 209 -18.48 -9.32 14.96
CA THR A 209 -18.05 -10.33 13.99
C THR A 209 -19.05 -11.47 13.92
N GLU A 210 -19.57 -11.91 15.08
CA GLU A 210 -20.62 -12.91 15.19
C GLU A 210 -21.92 -12.45 14.51
N GLU A 211 -22.37 -11.22 14.78
CA GLU A 211 -23.53 -10.61 14.12
C GLU A 211 -23.35 -10.57 12.59
N LYS A 212 -22.17 -10.15 12.11
CA LYS A 212 -21.86 -10.14 10.67
C LYS A 212 -21.88 -11.55 10.08
N ALA A 213 -21.33 -12.54 10.77
CA ALA A 213 -21.30 -13.93 10.30
C ALA A 213 -22.73 -14.51 10.19
N ILE A 214 -23.55 -14.37 11.22
CA ILE A 214 -24.95 -14.83 11.21
C ILE A 214 -25.73 -14.14 10.08
N ALA A 215 -25.55 -12.83 9.90
CA ALA A 215 -26.23 -12.08 8.84
C ALA A 215 -25.79 -12.52 7.43
N MET A 216 -24.53 -12.93 7.25
CA MET A 216 -24.04 -13.45 5.98
C MET A 216 -24.57 -14.85 5.69
N GLU A 217 -24.63 -15.72 6.70
CA GLU A 217 -25.19 -17.06 6.57
C GLU A 217 -26.68 -17.01 6.24
N ALA A 218 -27.44 -16.13 6.91
CA ALA A 218 -28.85 -15.88 6.60
C ALA A 218 -29.08 -15.36 5.17
N ARG A 219 -28.06 -14.76 4.54
CA ARG A 219 -28.07 -14.30 3.14
C ARG A 219 -27.43 -15.32 2.18
N ALA A 220 -27.18 -16.54 2.62
CA ALA A 220 -26.59 -17.62 1.84
C ALA A 220 -25.24 -17.27 1.20
N PHE A 221 -24.39 -16.49 1.89
CA PHE A 221 -23.07 -16.09 1.37
C PHE A 221 -22.16 -17.29 1.03
N SER A 222 -22.31 -18.39 1.76
CA SER A 222 -21.56 -19.63 1.57
C SER A 222 -22.23 -20.62 0.60
N ALA A 223 -23.29 -20.20 -0.11
CA ALA A 223 -23.93 -21.06 -1.10
C ALA A 223 -22.94 -21.45 -2.20
N PRO A 224 -22.98 -22.70 -2.70
CA PRO A 224 -22.06 -23.19 -3.74
C PRO A 224 -22.35 -22.63 -5.15
N GLU A 225 -23.30 -21.69 -5.27
CA GLU A 225 -23.66 -21.07 -6.54
C GLU A 225 -22.67 -19.97 -6.94
N LYS A 226 -22.66 -19.64 -8.23
CA LYS A 226 -21.80 -18.58 -8.76
C LYS A 226 -22.32 -17.21 -8.31
N ASN A 227 -21.52 -16.51 -7.52
CA ASN A 227 -21.82 -15.15 -7.09
C ASN A 227 -21.93 -14.20 -8.29
N THR A 228 -22.88 -13.27 -8.20
CA THR A 228 -23.00 -12.13 -9.13
C THR A 228 -22.50 -10.87 -8.48
N HIS A 229 -21.91 -9.98 -9.27
CA HIS A 229 -21.36 -8.73 -8.77
C HIS A 229 -22.27 -7.55 -9.08
N LEU A 230 -22.49 -6.69 -8.08
CA LEU A 230 -23.28 -5.48 -8.28
C LEU A 230 -22.51 -4.39 -9.04
N SER A 231 -21.20 -4.27 -8.79
CA SER A 231 -20.32 -3.30 -9.45
C SER A 231 -19.26 -4.07 -10.25
N GLU A 232 -19.17 -3.80 -11.55
CA GLU A 232 -18.16 -4.41 -12.41
C GLU A 232 -16.97 -3.46 -12.64
N LEU A 233 -15.78 -4.03 -12.84
CA LEU A 233 -14.65 -3.26 -13.35
C LEU A 233 -14.85 -2.93 -14.83
N ARG A 234 -14.23 -1.83 -15.27
CA ARG A 234 -14.12 -1.50 -16.69
C ARG A 234 -13.49 -2.68 -17.43
N LYS A 235 -14.14 -3.14 -18.51
CA LYS A 235 -13.56 -4.16 -19.40
C LYS A 235 -12.20 -3.70 -19.89
N VAL A 236 -11.21 -4.58 -19.84
CA VAL A 236 -9.83 -4.27 -20.24
C VAL A 236 -9.78 -4.10 -21.77
N PRO A 237 -9.54 -2.88 -22.29
CA PRO A 237 -9.47 -2.65 -23.72
C PRO A 237 -8.18 -3.26 -24.31
N LEU A 238 -8.18 -3.50 -25.62
CA LEU A 238 -7.04 -4.11 -26.31
C LEU A 238 -5.74 -3.32 -26.14
N TRP A 239 -5.81 -1.99 -26.15
CA TRP A 239 -4.64 -1.14 -25.96
C TRP A 239 -4.00 -1.33 -24.58
N GLU A 240 -4.79 -1.62 -23.54
CA GLU A 240 -4.28 -1.84 -22.17
C GLU A 240 -3.53 -3.18 -22.11
N LYS A 241 -4.02 -4.21 -22.80
CA LYS A 241 -3.32 -5.50 -22.94
C LYS A 241 -2.01 -5.36 -23.71
N LEU A 242 -2.04 -4.62 -24.82
CA LEU A 242 -0.83 -4.33 -25.62
C LEU A 242 0.18 -3.53 -24.80
N PHE A 243 -0.28 -2.57 -24.01
CA PHE A 243 0.59 -1.79 -23.12
C PHE A 243 1.27 -2.68 -22.08
N VAL A 244 0.53 -3.57 -21.42
CA VAL A 244 1.11 -4.57 -20.50
C VAL A 244 2.14 -5.44 -21.21
N LEU A 245 1.83 -5.95 -22.40
CA LEU A 245 2.77 -6.76 -23.19
C LEU A 245 4.07 -5.98 -23.48
N LEU A 246 3.97 -4.73 -23.91
CA LEU A 246 5.13 -3.86 -24.17
C LEU A 246 5.98 -3.63 -22.91
N VAL A 247 5.34 -3.39 -21.76
CA VAL A 247 6.03 -3.22 -20.47
C VAL A 247 6.75 -4.50 -20.03
N ASN A 248 6.17 -5.68 -20.27
CA ASN A 248 6.84 -6.95 -19.96
C ASN A 248 7.98 -7.24 -20.95
N ILE A 249 7.81 -6.90 -22.23
CA ILE A 249 8.89 -7.01 -23.23
C ILE A 249 10.06 -6.10 -22.87
N SER A 250 9.80 -4.85 -22.44
CA SER A 250 10.87 -3.94 -22.03
C SER A 250 11.65 -4.46 -20.83
N LEU A 251 10.98 -5.13 -19.88
CA LEU A 251 11.65 -5.82 -18.77
C LEU A 251 12.55 -6.95 -19.28
N ILE A 252 12.06 -7.81 -20.17
CA ILE A 252 12.83 -8.93 -20.72
C ILE A 252 14.06 -8.41 -21.49
N LEU A 253 13.90 -7.38 -22.31
CA LEU A 253 15.00 -6.74 -23.03
C LEU A 253 16.04 -6.15 -22.07
N PHE A 254 15.59 -5.52 -20.98
CA PHE A 254 16.48 -4.98 -19.96
C PHE A 254 17.27 -6.08 -19.24
N ILE A 255 16.62 -7.21 -18.92
CA ILE A 255 17.28 -8.39 -18.35
C ILE A 255 18.34 -8.91 -19.33
N ILE A 256 17.98 -9.12 -20.60
CA ILE A 256 18.90 -9.62 -21.62
C ILE A 256 20.12 -8.70 -21.75
N TRP A 257 19.90 -7.38 -21.90
CA TRP A 257 20.98 -6.39 -21.98
C TRP A 257 21.88 -6.36 -20.74
N ARG A 258 21.37 -6.75 -19.57
CA ARG A 258 22.14 -6.76 -18.34
C ARG A 258 23.05 -7.98 -18.20
N PHE A 259 22.65 -9.11 -18.79
CA PHE A 259 23.32 -10.41 -18.68
C PHE A 259 24.19 -10.78 -19.89
N ILE A 260 23.98 -10.15 -21.05
CA ILE A 260 24.87 -10.19 -22.22
C ILE A 260 25.97 -9.14 -22.03
#